data_AF-N0B8A4-F1
#
_entry.id   AF-N0B8A4-F1
#
_cell.length_a   1.000
_cell.length_b   1.000
_cell.length_c   1.000
_cell.angle_alpha   90.00
_cell.angle_beta   90.00
_cell.angle_gamma   90.00
#
_symmetry.space_group_name_H-M   'P 1'
#
loop_
_entity.id
_entity.type
_entity.pdbx_description
1 polymer ?
#
loop_
_entity_poly.entity_id
_entity_poly.type
_entity_poly.pdbx_seq_one_letter_code
_entity_poly.pdbx_strand_id
1 'polypeptide(L)'
;MTSNDLHPVPALAALGAVSGSLGATIVGAGYGDAPSPGAYMVLTGLWFGFVMGFAVWRWGQASLAASTMTVLITWFAWEAAVNLTIQIDRPWPQSIAIATAYKSYLTGLAAGAVGAIITWAGIALNVGALRRSSVAAAVTVTGALFGLLFPAVNYFDSGLVLLLPWQVAVAMMIGFNMPAPQASDGHDRRILAI
;
A
#
# COMPACT_ATOMS: atom_id res chain seq x y z
N MET A 1 -19.06 12.47 25.65
CA MET A 1 -18.16 11.54 24.94
C MET A 1 -19.02 10.59 24.13
N THR A 2 -19.34 10.96 22.89
CA THR A 2 -20.04 10.10 21.94
C THR A 2 -19.00 9.31 21.14
N SER A 3 -19.25 8.02 21.00
CA SER A 3 -18.36 6.96 20.56
C SER A 3 -17.82 7.10 19.12
N ASN A 4 -16.54 6.73 18.96
CA ASN A 4 -15.83 6.33 17.74
C ASN A 4 -14.91 7.34 17.04
N ASP A 5 -14.07 8.03 17.81
CA ASP A 5 -12.81 8.56 17.28
C ASP A 5 -11.76 7.42 17.17
N LEU A 6 -11.99 6.52 16.21
CA LEU A 6 -11.00 5.49 15.86
C LEU A 6 -9.72 6.19 15.38
N HIS A 7 -8.63 5.99 16.12
CA HIS A 7 -7.31 6.48 15.74
C HIS A 7 -6.90 5.88 14.38
N PRO A 8 -6.28 6.66 13.46
CA PRO A 8 -5.98 6.17 12.11
C PRO A 8 -5.08 4.94 12.10
N VAL A 9 -4.11 4.84 13.02
CA VAL A 9 -3.14 3.73 13.08
C VAL A 9 -3.81 2.35 13.21
N PRO A 10 -4.57 2.03 14.27
CA PRO A 10 -5.18 0.70 14.40
C PRO A 10 -6.22 0.43 13.31
N ALA A 11 -6.95 1.46 12.84
CA ALA A 11 -7.92 1.31 11.77
C ALA A 11 -7.24 0.93 10.44
N LEU A 12 -6.18 1.65 10.06
CA LEU A 12 -5.43 1.36 8.85
C LEU A 12 -4.58 0.09 8.94
N ALA A 13 -4.10 -0.28 10.13
CA ALA A 13 -3.49 -1.59 10.36
C ALA A 13 -4.47 -2.72 10.05
N ALA A 14 -5.69 -2.64 10.61
CA ALA A 14 -6.72 -3.65 10.41
C ALA A 14 -7.17 -3.70 8.94
N LEU A 15 -7.41 -2.56 8.31
CA LEU A 15 -7.78 -2.50 6.89
C LEU A 15 -6.65 -2.97 5.98
N GLY A 16 -5.40 -2.65 6.30
CA GLY A 16 -4.22 -3.16 5.61
C GLY A 16 -4.09 -4.68 5.73
N ALA A 17 -4.39 -5.25 6.91
CA ALA A 17 -4.42 -6.70 7.10
C ALA A 17 -5.52 -7.37 6.28
N VAL A 18 -6.72 -6.77 6.25
CA VAL A 18 -7.83 -7.23 5.40
C VAL A 18 -7.40 -7.18 3.94
N SER A 19 -6.88 -6.05 3.46
CA SER A 19 -6.44 -5.89 2.07
C SER A 19 -5.32 -6.88 1.69
N GLY A 20 -4.33 -7.09 2.57
CA GLY A 20 -3.25 -8.06 2.33
C GLY A 20 -3.77 -9.49 2.28
N SER A 21 -4.76 -9.81 3.12
CA SER A 21 -5.43 -11.12 3.11
C SER A 21 -6.28 -11.31 1.86
N LEU A 22 -7.09 -10.33 1.46
CA LEU A 22 -7.91 -10.39 0.24
C LEU A 22 -7.02 -10.51 -1.01
N GLY A 23 -5.96 -9.72 -1.08
CA GLY A 23 -4.96 -9.78 -2.15
C GLY A 23 -4.21 -11.11 -2.22
N ALA A 24 -4.10 -11.85 -1.11
CA ALA A 24 -3.49 -13.17 -1.09
C ALA A 24 -4.49 -14.33 -1.31
N THR A 25 -5.76 -14.17 -0.94
CA THR A 25 -6.74 -15.27 -0.85
C THR A 25 -7.81 -15.24 -1.95
N ILE A 26 -8.43 -14.09 -2.22
CA ILE A 26 -9.43 -13.95 -3.30
C ILE A 26 -8.75 -14.07 -4.67
N VAL A 27 -7.49 -13.66 -4.71
CA VAL A 27 -6.62 -13.72 -5.89
C VAL A 27 -6.11 -15.16 -6.15
N GLY A 28 -6.35 -16.09 -5.24
CA GLY A 28 -6.62 -17.49 -5.56
C GLY A 28 -5.65 -18.21 -6.51
N ALA A 29 -4.37 -18.25 -6.17
CA ALA A 29 -3.43 -19.31 -6.52
C ALA A 29 -2.09 -18.96 -5.89
N GLY A 30 -1.30 -19.94 -5.45
CA GLY A 30 0.11 -19.68 -5.19
C GLY A 30 0.71 -18.97 -6.40
N TYR A 31 1.71 -18.12 -6.19
CA TYR A 31 2.37 -17.36 -7.26
C TYR A 31 2.78 -18.24 -8.48
N GLY A 32 2.83 -19.57 -8.33
CA GLY A 32 3.06 -20.56 -9.39
C GLY A 32 1.84 -21.14 -10.13
N ASP A 33 0.60 -21.03 -9.61
CA ASP A 33 -0.59 -21.73 -10.16
C ASP A 33 -1.64 -20.80 -10.80
N ALA A 34 -1.39 -19.48 -10.82
CA ALA A 34 -2.38 -18.51 -11.29
C ALA A 34 -2.53 -18.55 -12.84
N PRO A 35 -3.73 -18.83 -13.40
CA PRO A 35 -3.92 -18.96 -14.86
C PRO A 35 -3.75 -17.64 -15.64
N SER A 36 -3.66 -16.49 -14.96
CA SER A 36 -3.45 -15.17 -15.57
C SER A 36 -2.74 -14.19 -14.63
N PRO A 37 -1.43 -14.36 -14.34
CA PRO A 37 -0.69 -13.63 -13.30
C PRO A 37 -0.89 -12.11 -13.33
N GLY A 38 -1.02 -11.53 -14.53
CA GLY A 38 -1.29 -10.11 -14.73
C GLY A 38 -2.63 -9.61 -14.13
N ALA A 39 -3.74 -10.32 -14.30
CA ALA A 39 -5.03 -9.90 -13.74
C ALA A 39 -5.08 -10.01 -12.21
N TYR A 40 -4.35 -10.99 -11.67
CA TYR A 40 -4.26 -11.29 -10.25
C TYR A 40 -3.39 -10.28 -9.50
N MET A 41 -2.25 -9.90 -10.09
CA MET A 41 -1.40 -8.83 -9.57
C MET A 41 -2.16 -7.50 -9.50
N VAL A 42 -2.98 -7.20 -10.52
CA VAL A 42 -3.78 -5.97 -10.60
C VAL A 42 -4.75 -5.78 -9.43
N LEU A 43 -5.42 -6.84 -8.98
CA LEU A 43 -6.42 -6.75 -7.91
C LEU A 43 -5.80 -6.46 -6.52
N THR A 44 -4.59 -6.94 -6.26
CA THR A 44 -3.90 -6.69 -4.98
C THR A 44 -3.63 -5.20 -4.76
N GLY A 45 -3.16 -4.50 -5.80
CA GLY A 45 -2.96 -3.06 -5.76
C GLY A 45 -4.27 -2.29 -5.55
N LEU A 46 -5.36 -2.78 -6.15
CA LEU A 46 -6.68 -2.16 -6.03
C LEU A 46 -7.25 -2.24 -4.60
N TRP A 47 -7.16 -3.40 -3.94
CA TRP A 47 -7.61 -3.55 -2.54
C TRP A 47 -6.89 -2.58 -1.61
N PHE A 48 -5.57 -2.48 -1.76
CA PHE A 48 -4.78 -1.56 -0.94
C PHE A 48 -5.09 -0.10 -1.29
N GLY A 49 -5.34 0.18 -2.57
CA GLY A 49 -5.84 1.46 -3.02
C GLY A 49 -7.14 1.88 -2.34
N PHE A 50 -8.11 0.98 -2.18
CA PHE A 50 -9.34 1.27 -1.42
C PHE A 50 -9.07 1.62 0.04
N VAL A 51 -8.12 0.93 0.69
CA VAL A 51 -7.72 1.27 2.07
C VAL A 51 -7.15 2.69 2.13
N MET A 52 -6.25 3.05 1.22
CA MET A 52 -5.63 4.37 1.19
C MET A 52 -6.61 5.48 0.78
N GLY A 53 -7.52 5.20 -0.16
CA GLY A 53 -8.61 6.11 -0.53
C GLY A 53 -9.53 6.40 0.65
N PHE A 54 -9.96 5.34 1.36
CA PHE A 54 -10.72 5.48 2.59
C PHE A 54 -9.95 6.29 3.65
N ALA A 55 -8.63 6.06 3.77
CA ALA A 55 -7.80 6.80 4.70
C ALA A 55 -7.82 8.32 4.42
N VAL A 56 -7.66 8.69 3.15
CA VAL A 56 -7.74 10.09 2.71
C VAL A 56 -9.11 10.66 2.96
N TRP A 57 -10.18 9.94 2.57
CA TRP A 57 -11.55 10.40 2.78
C TRP A 57 -11.86 10.65 4.27
N ARG A 58 -11.43 9.74 5.15
CA ARG A 58 -11.81 9.75 6.56
C ARG A 58 -10.99 10.70 7.44
N TRP A 59 -9.68 10.79 7.20
CA TRP A 59 -8.74 11.54 8.06
C TRP A 59 -8.01 12.68 7.33
N GLY A 60 -7.92 12.64 6.01
CA GLY A 60 -7.21 13.65 5.22
C GLY A 60 -8.11 14.79 4.76
N GLN A 61 -8.97 14.47 3.80
CA GLN A 61 -9.91 15.38 3.14
C GLN A 61 -11.17 14.59 2.76
N ALA A 62 -12.34 15.03 3.25
CA ALA A 62 -13.64 14.44 2.94
C ALA A 62 -14.09 14.73 1.49
N SER A 63 -13.31 14.27 0.51
CA SER A 63 -13.54 14.45 -0.93
C SER A 63 -13.47 13.11 -1.64
N LEU A 64 -14.54 12.76 -2.35
CA LEU A 64 -14.60 11.55 -3.18
C LEU A 64 -13.55 11.62 -4.31
N ALA A 65 -13.30 12.79 -4.89
CA ALA A 65 -12.29 12.95 -5.92
C ALA A 65 -10.87 12.67 -5.38
N ALA A 66 -10.54 13.18 -4.19
CA ALA A 66 -9.25 12.93 -3.53
C ALA A 66 -9.08 11.45 -3.16
N SER A 67 -10.14 10.83 -2.65
CA SER A 67 -10.19 9.40 -2.35
C SER A 67 -9.95 8.56 -3.61
N THR A 68 -10.72 8.79 -4.68
CA THR A 68 -10.58 8.06 -5.95
C THR A 68 -9.20 8.25 -6.56
N MET A 69 -8.68 9.47 -6.57
CA MET A 69 -7.31 9.74 -7.04
C MET A 69 -6.28 8.93 -6.24
N THR A 70 -6.46 8.84 -4.92
CA THR A 70 -5.57 8.06 -4.04
C THR A 70 -5.67 6.55 -4.34
N VAL A 71 -6.87 6.02 -4.58
CA VAL A 71 -7.06 4.62 -5.02
C VAL A 71 -6.27 4.36 -6.29
N LEU A 72 -6.45 5.21 -7.31
CA LEU A 72 -5.78 5.05 -8.61
C LEU A 72 -4.26 5.13 -8.49
N ILE A 73 -3.72 6.10 -7.75
CA ILE A 73 -2.26 6.24 -7.59
C ILE A 73 -1.67 5.06 -6.82
N THR A 74 -2.33 4.60 -5.76
CA THR A 74 -1.88 3.42 -5.00
C THR A 74 -1.94 2.16 -5.86
N TRP A 75 -2.95 2.04 -6.71
CA TRP A 75 -3.04 0.96 -7.68
C TRP A 75 -1.90 1.03 -8.72
N PHE A 76 -1.61 2.21 -9.28
CA PHE A 76 -0.45 2.39 -10.17
C PHE A 76 0.89 2.15 -9.45
N ALA A 77 1.01 2.49 -8.17
CA ALA A 77 2.20 2.21 -7.36
C ALA A 77 2.50 0.71 -7.29
N TRP A 78 1.45 -0.09 -7.15
CA TRP A 78 1.55 -1.55 -7.17
C TRP A 78 2.03 -2.06 -8.53
N GLU A 79 1.42 -1.60 -9.63
CA GLU A 79 1.85 -1.95 -10.99
C GLU A 79 3.31 -1.54 -11.26
N ALA A 80 3.74 -0.39 -10.75
CA ALA A 80 5.12 0.06 -10.85
C ALA A 80 6.07 -0.87 -10.09
N ALA A 81 5.72 -1.30 -8.88
CA ALA A 81 6.52 -2.23 -8.08
C ALA A 81 6.62 -3.62 -8.75
N VAL A 82 5.52 -4.14 -9.30
CA VAL A 82 5.49 -5.39 -10.07
C VAL A 82 6.34 -5.28 -11.33
N ASN A 83 6.17 -4.21 -12.11
CA ASN A 83 6.98 -3.99 -13.32
C ASN A 83 8.47 -3.84 -13.01
N LEU A 84 8.82 -3.19 -11.89
CA LEU A 84 10.19 -3.11 -11.43
C LEU A 84 10.75 -4.50 -11.08
N THR A 85 9.95 -5.32 -10.39
CA THR A 85 10.30 -6.71 -10.07
C THR A 85 10.63 -7.49 -11.33
N ILE A 86 9.74 -7.45 -12.34
CA ILE A 86 9.94 -8.09 -13.64
C ILE A 86 11.20 -7.58 -14.34
N GLN A 87 11.48 -6.28 -14.29
CA GLN A 87 12.65 -5.70 -14.92
C GLN A 87 13.96 -6.12 -14.25
N ILE A 88 13.99 -6.18 -12.92
CA ILE A 88 15.16 -6.63 -12.17
C ILE A 88 15.38 -8.13 -12.41
N ASP A 89 14.31 -8.94 -12.47
CA ASP A 89 14.40 -10.40 -12.64
C ASP A 89 14.87 -10.85 -14.03
N ARG A 90 14.88 -9.97 -15.04
CA ARG A 90 15.48 -10.25 -16.35
C ARG A 90 16.94 -10.71 -16.25
N PRO A 91 17.49 -11.43 -17.25
CA PRO A 91 18.89 -11.85 -17.24
C PRO A 91 19.81 -10.62 -17.16
N TRP A 92 20.74 -10.62 -16.20
CA TRP A 92 21.76 -9.59 -16.10
C TRP A 92 22.94 -9.95 -17.00
N PRO A 93 23.67 -8.95 -17.53
CA PRO A 93 24.92 -9.21 -18.25
C PRO A 93 25.88 -10.03 -17.37
N GLN A 94 26.61 -10.97 -17.98
CA GLN A 94 27.56 -11.84 -17.26
C GLN A 94 28.63 -11.06 -16.46
N SER A 95 28.87 -9.79 -16.78
CA SER A 95 29.76 -8.89 -16.04
C SER A 95 29.26 -8.51 -14.66
N ILE A 96 27.98 -8.75 -14.34
CA ILE A 96 27.40 -8.48 -13.03
C ILE A 96 26.99 -9.82 -12.39
N ALA A 97 27.99 -10.53 -11.87
CA ALA A 97 27.80 -11.79 -11.15
C ALA A 97 27.30 -11.52 -9.72
N ILE A 98 26.00 -11.27 -9.56
CA ILE A 98 25.34 -11.23 -8.25
C ILE A 98 24.68 -12.59 -8.01
N ALA A 99 24.94 -13.21 -6.86
CA ALA A 99 24.29 -14.48 -6.53
C ALA A 99 22.76 -14.29 -6.48
N THR A 100 22.02 -15.28 -6.99
CA THR A 100 20.55 -15.24 -7.14
C THR A 100 19.81 -14.81 -5.87
N ALA A 101 20.31 -15.20 -4.70
CA ALA A 101 19.76 -14.79 -3.40
C ALA A 101 19.79 -13.27 -3.21
N TYR A 102 20.94 -12.61 -3.44
CA TYR A 102 21.07 -11.16 -3.30
C TYR A 102 20.21 -10.40 -4.31
N LYS A 103 20.06 -10.95 -5.52
CA LYS A 103 19.18 -10.40 -6.54
C LYS A 103 17.74 -10.34 -6.03
N SER A 104 17.21 -11.45 -5.49
CA SER A 104 15.84 -11.52 -4.98
C SER A 104 15.59 -10.54 -3.81
N TYR A 105 16.54 -10.38 -2.89
CA TYR A 105 16.44 -9.36 -1.83
C TYR A 105 16.45 -7.94 -2.38
N LEU A 106 17.32 -7.64 -3.35
CA LEU A 106 17.37 -6.33 -4.01
C LEU A 106 16.06 -6.03 -4.73
N THR A 107 15.50 -7.02 -5.44
CA THR A 107 14.20 -6.94 -6.10
C THR A 107 13.12 -6.56 -5.10
N GLY A 108 12.99 -7.30 -4.01
CA GLY A 108 12.00 -7.05 -2.96
C GLY A 108 12.15 -5.69 -2.29
N LEU A 109 13.40 -5.32 -1.93
CA LEU A 109 13.70 -4.02 -1.34
C LEU A 109 13.30 -2.87 -2.27
N ALA A 110 13.69 -2.94 -3.54
CA ALA A 110 13.43 -1.89 -4.51
C ALA A 110 11.93 -1.78 -4.83
N ALA A 111 11.27 -2.91 -5.08
CA ALA A 111 9.82 -2.96 -5.33
C ALA A 111 9.02 -2.44 -4.12
N GLY A 112 9.38 -2.88 -2.92
CA GLY A 112 8.74 -2.44 -1.68
C GLY A 112 8.92 -0.95 -1.42
N ALA A 113 10.12 -0.41 -1.67
CA ALA A 113 10.39 1.03 -1.56
C ALA A 113 9.57 1.84 -2.58
N VAL A 114 9.56 1.42 -3.84
CA VAL A 114 8.86 2.10 -4.94
C VAL A 114 7.35 2.10 -4.73
N GLY A 115 6.77 0.95 -4.35
CA GLY A 115 5.34 0.88 -4.02
C GLY A 115 4.97 1.83 -2.87
N ALA A 116 5.79 1.88 -1.83
CA ALA A 116 5.52 2.71 -0.65
C ALA A 116 5.67 4.21 -0.92
N ILE A 117 6.73 4.64 -1.63
CA ILE A 117 6.94 6.07 -1.92
C ILE A 117 5.87 6.62 -2.87
N ILE A 118 5.47 5.87 -3.90
CA ILE A 118 4.43 6.32 -4.84
C ILE A 118 3.08 6.38 -4.12
N THR A 119 2.77 5.38 -3.27
CA THR A 119 1.56 5.40 -2.43
C THR A 119 1.56 6.62 -1.51
N TRP A 120 2.65 6.87 -0.79
CA TRP A 120 2.80 8.06 0.04
C TRP A 120 2.60 9.35 -0.77
N ALA A 121 3.23 9.46 -1.94
CA ALA A 121 3.13 10.64 -2.78
C ALA A 121 1.68 10.92 -3.19
N GLY A 122 0.93 9.89 -3.62
CA GLY A 122 -0.48 10.02 -3.97
C GLY A 122 -1.35 10.55 -2.83
N ILE A 123 -1.09 10.07 -1.62
CA ILE A 123 -1.81 10.51 -0.41
C ILE A 123 -1.39 11.94 -0.02
N ALA A 124 -0.08 12.24 -0.07
CA ALA A 124 0.48 13.54 0.31
C ALA A 124 0.00 14.69 -0.60
N LEU A 125 -0.41 14.40 -1.85
CA LEU A 125 -1.06 15.37 -2.72
C LEU A 125 -2.37 15.91 -2.09
N ASN A 126 -3.11 15.05 -1.39
CA ASN A 126 -4.42 15.37 -0.82
C ASN A 126 -4.38 15.64 0.69
N VAL A 127 -3.30 15.22 1.38
CA VAL A 127 -3.17 15.34 2.83
C VAL A 127 -1.91 16.12 3.20
N GLY A 128 -2.07 17.41 3.53
CA GLY A 128 -0.96 18.31 3.83
C GLY A 128 -0.03 17.83 4.95
N ALA A 129 -0.56 17.17 5.98
CA ALA A 129 0.20 16.64 7.12
C ALA A 129 1.28 15.61 6.73
N LEU A 130 1.11 14.96 5.58
CA LEU A 130 2.01 13.91 5.07
C LEU A 130 3.12 14.44 4.17
N ARG A 131 3.10 15.72 3.75
CA ARG A 131 4.08 16.31 2.79
C ARG A 131 5.50 16.51 3.36
N ARG A 132 5.76 16.04 4.57
CA ARG A 132 7.08 16.16 5.23
C ARG A 132 8.02 15.09 4.68
N SER A 133 9.25 15.48 4.34
CA SER A 133 10.27 14.55 3.81
C SER A 133 10.60 13.41 4.77
N SER A 134 10.54 13.66 6.08
CA SER A 134 10.72 12.62 7.11
C SER A 134 9.64 11.54 7.05
N VAL A 135 8.39 11.90 6.71
CA VAL A 135 7.29 10.95 6.54
C VAL A 135 7.48 10.13 5.28
N ALA A 136 7.87 10.78 4.18
CA ALA A 136 8.23 10.10 2.93
C ALA A 136 9.31 9.04 3.18
N ALA A 137 10.39 9.43 3.87
CA ALA A 137 11.48 8.54 4.22
C ALA A 137 11.02 7.39 5.10
N ALA A 138 10.23 7.66 6.16
CA ALA A 138 9.72 6.62 7.06
C ALA A 138 8.84 5.59 6.33
N VAL A 139 7.91 6.05 5.49
CA VAL A 139 7.04 5.15 4.70
C VAL A 139 7.85 4.34 3.69
N THR A 140 8.80 4.98 3.00
CA THR A 140 9.66 4.31 2.00
C THR A 140 10.56 3.26 2.64
N VAL A 141 11.22 3.59 3.76
CA VAL A 141 12.06 2.66 4.52
C VAL A 141 11.22 1.51 5.05
N THR A 142 10.02 1.78 5.56
CA THR A 142 9.09 0.72 5.99
C THR A 142 8.76 -0.21 4.82
N GLY A 143 8.37 0.34 3.67
CA GLY A 143 8.10 -0.44 2.47
C GLY A 143 9.30 -1.26 1.99
N ALA A 144 10.51 -0.68 2.04
CA ALA A 144 11.74 -1.35 1.67
C ALA A 144 12.08 -2.52 2.61
N LEU A 145 11.99 -2.30 3.93
CA LEU A 145 12.29 -3.31 4.95
C LEU A 145 11.32 -4.49 4.86
N PHE A 146 10.02 -4.23 4.72
CA PHE A 146 9.04 -5.31 4.56
C PHE A 146 9.09 -5.94 3.15
N GLY A 147 9.61 -5.20 2.16
CA GLY A 147 9.92 -5.74 0.84
C GLY A 147 11.02 -6.82 0.86
N LEU A 148 11.89 -6.83 1.87
CA LEU A 148 12.89 -7.90 2.07
C LEU A 148 12.26 -9.28 2.33
N LEU A 149 10.95 -9.35 2.58
CA LEU A 149 10.22 -10.61 2.67
C LEU A 149 9.94 -11.23 1.29
N PHE A 150 10.26 -10.54 0.19
CA PHE A 150 10.02 -11.04 -1.16
C PHE A 150 10.59 -12.45 -1.41
N PRO A 151 11.81 -12.81 -1.00
CA PRO A 151 12.32 -14.17 -1.22
C PRO A 151 11.50 -15.24 -0.50
N ALA A 152 10.78 -14.90 0.57
CA ALA A 152 9.91 -15.82 1.30
C ALA A 152 8.78 -16.37 0.41
N VAL A 153 8.34 -15.63 -0.61
CA VAL A 153 7.30 -16.11 -1.54
C VAL A 153 7.73 -17.34 -2.35
N ASN A 154 9.03 -17.66 -2.40
CA ASN A 154 9.53 -18.89 -3.01
C ASN A 154 9.44 -20.11 -2.08
N TYR A 155 9.25 -19.90 -0.77
CA TYR A 155 9.19 -20.95 0.24
C TYR A 155 7.77 -21.19 0.76
N PHE A 156 6.84 -20.26 0.53
CA PHE A 156 5.45 -20.36 0.93
C PHE A 156 4.56 -20.30 -0.31
N ASP A 157 3.55 -21.17 -0.38
CA ASP A 157 2.57 -21.22 -1.49
C ASP A 157 1.59 -20.03 -1.50
N SER A 158 1.89 -18.96 -0.76
CA SER A 158 1.02 -17.80 -0.62
C SER A 158 1.81 -16.51 -0.55
N GLY A 159 1.37 -15.52 -1.34
CA GLY A 159 1.86 -14.15 -1.25
C GLY A 159 1.55 -13.46 0.09
N LEU A 160 0.74 -14.08 0.96
CA LEU A 160 0.36 -13.56 2.27
C LEU A 160 1.58 -13.22 3.14
N VAL A 161 2.65 -14.03 3.06
CA VAL A 161 3.91 -13.82 3.79
C VAL A 161 4.57 -12.47 3.49
N LEU A 162 4.30 -11.90 2.32
CA LEU A 162 4.78 -10.58 1.90
C LEU A 162 3.69 -9.52 2.04
N LEU A 163 2.51 -9.78 1.47
CA LEU A 163 1.44 -8.79 1.33
C LEU A 163 0.89 -8.32 2.67
N LEU A 164 0.60 -9.25 3.58
CA LEU A 164 0.03 -8.93 4.88
C LEU A 164 0.96 -8.01 5.69
N PRO A 165 2.22 -8.40 5.99
CA PRO A 165 3.07 -7.55 6.81
C PRO A 165 3.44 -6.23 6.11
N TRP A 166 3.63 -6.24 4.78
CA TRP A 166 3.93 -5.01 4.03
C TRP A 166 2.76 -4.01 4.06
N GLN A 167 1.54 -4.46 3.72
CA GLN A 167 0.37 -3.56 3.66
C GLN A 167 0.01 -3.03 5.05
N VAL A 168 0.09 -3.88 6.08
CA VAL A 168 -0.14 -3.45 7.47
C VAL A 168 0.88 -2.38 7.87
N ALA A 169 2.18 -2.62 7.65
CA ALA A 169 3.22 -1.72 8.09
C ALA A 169 3.16 -0.36 7.37
N VAL A 170 2.97 -0.36 6.04
CA VAL A 170 2.84 0.87 5.26
C VAL A 170 1.57 1.65 5.67
N ALA A 171 0.44 0.97 5.82
CA ALA A 171 -0.82 1.60 6.25
C ALA A 171 -0.73 2.18 7.67
N MET A 172 -0.08 1.47 8.60
CA MET A 172 0.20 1.96 9.95
C MET A 172 1.08 3.21 9.92
N MET A 173 2.15 3.20 9.12
CA MET A 173 3.08 4.34 9.05
C MET A 173 2.43 5.58 8.45
N ILE A 174 1.56 5.40 7.45
CA ILE A 174 0.72 6.46 6.91
C ILE A 174 -0.26 6.96 7.98
N GLY A 175 -0.98 6.05 8.65
CA GLY A 175 -1.94 6.36 9.71
C GLY A 175 -1.33 7.10 10.89
N PHE A 176 -0.08 6.79 11.24
CA PHE A 176 0.63 7.46 12.33
C PHE A 176 0.87 8.94 12.04
N ASN A 177 0.92 9.31 10.75
CA ASN A 177 1.14 10.68 10.31
C ASN A 177 -0.11 11.35 9.73
N MET A 178 -1.26 10.69 9.80
CA MET A 178 -2.55 11.26 9.41
C MET A 178 -3.08 12.23 10.48
N PRO A 179 -3.91 13.22 10.10
CA PRO A 179 -4.62 14.07 11.05
C PRO A 179 -5.55 13.27 11.96
N ALA A 180 -5.90 13.86 13.11
CA ALA A 180 -7.00 13.37 13.91
C ALA A 180 -8.32 13.33 13.10
N PRO A 181 -9.27 12.45 13.46
CA PRO A 181 -10.57 12.42 12.81
C PRO A 181 -11.16 13.82 12.69
N GLN A 182 -11.48 14.26 11.47
CA GLN A 182 -12.29 15.46 11.30
C GLN A 182 -13.64 15.13 11.93
N ALA A 183 -13.99 15.82 13.02
CA ALA A 183 -15.37 15.88 13.45
C ALA A 183 -16.17 16.40 12.24
N SER A 184 -17.26 15.74 11.90
CA SER A 184 -18.16 16.24 10.85
C SER A 184 -18.70 17.59 11.30
N ASP A 185 -18.00 18.67 10.96
CA ASP A 185 -18.44 20.03 11.22
C ASP A 185 -19.65 20.32 10.33
N GLY A 186 -20.81 19.90 10.82
CA GLY A 186 -22.09 20.60 10.72
C GLY A 186 -22.59 21.06 9.36
N HIS A 187 -22.03 20.59 8.24
CA HIS A 187 -22.46 21.06 6.90
C HIS A 187 -23.86 20.58 6.50
N ASP A 188 -24.42 19.61 7.24
CA ASP A 188 -25.79 19.10 7.03
C ASP A 188 -26.87 19.77 7.89
N ARG A 189 -26.56 20.80 8.70
CA ARG A 189 -27.62 21.55 9.39
C ARG A 189 -28.36 22.56 8.51
N ARG A 190 -27.92 22.79 7.26
CA ARG A 190 -28.59 23.72 6.33
C ARG A 190 -29.56 23.04 5.34
N ILE A 191 -29.62 21.71 5.30
CA ILE A 191 -30.52 20.98 4.39
C ILE A 191 -31.88 20.66 5.05
N LEU A 192 -31.99 20.80 6.38
CA LEU A 192 -33.25 20.56 7.13
C LEU A 192 -34.01 21.85 7.51
N ALA A 193 -33.66 22.98 6.90
CA ALA A 193 -34.41 24.23 7.04
C ALA A 193 -35.12 24.57 5.73
N ILE A 194 -36.02 23.67 5.29
CA ILE A 194 -37.05 23.96 4.29
C ILE A 194 -38.34 23.31 4.75
#